data_AF-E3CAS4-F1
#
_entry.id   AF-E3CAS4-F1
#
_cell.length_a   1.000
_cell.length_b   1.000
_cell.length_c   1.000
_cell.angle_alpha   90.00
_cell.angle_beta   90.00
_cell.angle_gamma   90.00
#
_symmetry.space_group_name_H-M   'P 1'
#
loop_
_entity.id
_entity.type
_entity.pdbx_description
1 polymer ?
#
loop_
_entity_poly.entity_id
_entity_poly.type
_entity_poly.pdbx_seq_one_letter_code
_entity_poly.pdbx_strand_id
1 'polypeptide(L)'
;MEDKFPMNLQFFAENPAAGADDASDTGAPDEVESKQAEGGSDNEQPKTFTQAEVDKMVQKRMARYDRDHQKEVESAKSEATKLAKMNKDQKKDYELQQAQQKAQDAEAQLARYQLRDTVRKQLVDGGFTPEESDIDLVVTADAETTKQNGDALLAMVERIRNDERQKTLSGSTPKVSGTQVKAPNAQEFMKYSYDQRVKLKQDNPALYSQLVQQTL
;
A
#
# COMPACT_ATOMS: atom_id res chain seq x y z
N MET A 1 7.82 -37.11 39.38
CA MET A 1 6.81 -36.03 39.49
C MET A 1 6.12 -36.00 38.15
N GLU A 2 5.22 -36.97 37.97
CA GLU A 2 4.41 -37.16 36.78
C GLU A 2 3.11 -36.39 36.97
N ASP A 3 3.06 -35.16 36.46
CA ASP A 3 1.81 -34.43 36.32
C ASP A 3 1.22 -34.72 34.93
N LYS A 4 0.28 -35.68 34.94
CA LYS A 4 -0.67 -36.01 33.87
C LYS A 4 -1.54 -34.78 33.58
N PHE A 5 -1.46 -34.24 32.37
CA PHE A 5 -2.43 -33.26 31.89
C PHE A 5 -3.81 -33.92 31.68
N PRO A 6 -4.92 -33.34 32.18
CA PRO A 6 -6.26 -33.87 31.97
C PRO A 6 -6.79 -33.52 30.57
N MET A 7 -7.17 -34.54 29.80
CA MET A 7 -7.79 -34.40 28.48
C MET A 7 -9.29 -34.11 28.64
N ASN A 8 -9.75 -32.94 28.18
CA ASN A 8 -11.17 -32.58 28.11
C ASN A 8 -11.84 -33.30 26.93
N LEU A 9 -12.41 -34.47 27.20
CA LEU A 9 -13.21 -35.27 26.26
C LEU A 9 -14.68 -35.24 26.67
N GLN A 10 -15.45 -34.32 26.09
CA GLN A 10 -16.92 -34.26 25.96
C GLN A 10 -17.23 -32.91 25.27
N PHE A 11 -18.01 -32.78 24.20
CA PHE A 11 -19.42 -33.16 24.05
C PHE A 11 -19.80 -33.37 22.56
N PHE A 12 -20.27 -34.56 22.20
CA PHE A 12 -21.02 -34.85 20.95
C PHE A 12 -22.42 -35.41 21.29
N ALA A 13 -23.13 -34.75 22.19
CA ALA A 13 -24.53 -35.05 22.45
C ALA A 13 -25.25 -33.81 22.94
N GLU A 14 -25.57 -32.89 22.02
CA GLU A 14 -26.68 -31.98 22.22
C GLU A 14 -27.25 -31.55 20.85
N ASN A 15 -28.44 -32.06 20.55
CA ASN A 15 -29.37 -31.45 19.61
C ASN A 15 -30.48 -30.85 20.48
N PRO A 16 -30.99 -29.63 20.23
CA PRO A 16 -32.20 -29.54 19.40
C PRO A 16 -32.37 -28.19 18.65
N ALA A 17 -32.89 -28.21 17.41
CA ALA A 17 -34.06 -27.41 17.01
C ALA A 17 -34.42 -27.54 15.52
N ALA A 18 -35.73 -27.71 15.30
CA ALA A 18 -36.52 -27.37 14.11
C ALA A 18 -36.35 -28.22 12.84
N GLY A 19 -37.36 -29.07 12.59
CA GLY A 19 -37.53 -29.83 11.35
C GLY A 19 -38.36 -29.12 10.29
N ALA A 20 -38.35 -29.71 9.09
CA ALA A 20 -39.47 -29.87 8.17
C ALA A 20 -39.04 -30.81 7.02
N ASP A 21 -39.64 -32.01 7.01
CA ASP A 21 -40.17 -32.81 5.88
C ASP A 21 -39.44 -32.85 4.52
N ASP A 22 -39.09 -34.08 4.08
CA ASP A 22 -39.60 -34.78 2.87
C ASP A 22 -38.74 -36.07 2.67
N ALA A 23 -39.20 -37.26 3.08
CA ALA A 23 -40.06 -38.21 2.39
C ALA A 23 -39.34 -39.25 1.51
N SER A 24 -39.94 -40.44 1.50
CA SER A 24 -39.63 -41.71 0.81
C SER A 24 -38.52 -42.56 1.45
N ASP A 25 -38.83 -43.61 2.21
CA ASP A 25 -39.63 -44.84 1.94
C ASP A 25 -38.91 -45.83 1.02
N THR A 26 -38.36 -46.90 1.61
CA THR A 26 -38.64 -48.32 1.33
C THR A 26 -37.41 -49.22 1.53
N GLY A 27 -37.62 -50.35 2.23
CA GLY A 27 -36.82 -51.56 2.04
C GLY A 27 -36.03 -52.07 3.25
N ALA A 28 -36.73 -52.56 4.27
CA ALA A 28 -36.21 -53.58 5.20
C ALA A 28 -36.22 -54.98 4.52
N PRO A 29 -35.90 -56.07 5.23
CA PRO A 29 -34.60 -56.51 5.73
C PRO A 29 -34.26 -57.93 5.18
N ASP A 30 -33.04 -58.44 5.30
CA ASP A 30 -32.89 -59.85 5.66
C ASP A 30 -31.50 -60.25 6.16
N GLU A 31 -31.57 -61.16 7.11
CA GLU A 31 -30.57 -61.70 8.01
C GLU A 31 -30.11 -63.05 7.43
N VAL A 32 -28.81 -63.27 7.23
CA VAL A 32 -28.30 -64.62 6.92
C VAL A 32 -26.98 -64.93 7.65
N GLU A 33 -27.15 -65.48 8.85
CA GLU A 33 -26.74 -66.85 9.17
C GLU A 33 -25.26 -67.22 8.93
N SER A 34 -24.47 -67.06 9.99
CA SER A 34 -23.17 -67.71 10.16
C SER A 34 -23.33 -69.22 10.35
N LYS A 35 -23.15 -69.98 9.27
CA LYS A 35 -23.01 -71.44 9.31
C LYS A 35 -21.68 -71.83 9.96
N GLN A 36 -21.79 -72.33 11.18
CA GLN A 36 -20.80 -73.16 11.83
C GLN A 36 -20.81 -74.55 11.18
N ALA A 37 -19.69 -74.93 10.56
CA ALA A 37 -19.44 -76.29 10.11
C ALA A 37 -18.33 -76.89 10.99
N GLU A 38 -18.71 -77.82 11.85
CA GLU A 38 -17.82 -78.79 12.47
C GLU A 38 -17.25 -79.74 11.41
N GLY A 39 -16.04 -80.24 11.66
CA GLY A 39 -15.57 -81.51 11.11
C GLY A 39 -14.14 -81.45 10.59
N GLY A 40 -13.22 -82.07 11.32
CA GLY A 40 -11.89 -82.37 10.80
C GLY A 40 -10.82 -82.58 11.86
N SER A 41 -10.96 -83.65 12.64
CA SER A 41 -9.82 -84.26 13.34
C SER A 41 -8.79 -84.66 12.29
N ASP A 42 -7.62 -84.03 12.30
CA ASP A 42 -6.48 -84.47 11.48
C ASP A 42 -5.20 -84.43 12.33
N ASN A 43 -5.02 -85.52 13.07
CA ASN A 43 -3.76 -86.25 13.25
C ASN A 43 -2.49 -85.41 13.00
N GLU A 44 -1.96 -84.77 14.04
CA GLU A 44 -0.61 -84.18 14.04
C GLU A 44 0.46 -85.29 14.04
N GLN A 45 0.64 -85.91 12.89
CA GLN A 45 1.89 -86.59 12.56
C GLN A 45 2.95 -85.50 12.35
N PRO A 46 4.16 -85.63 12.95
CA PRO A 46 5.23 -84.67 12.71
C PRO A 46 5.61 -84.74 11.22
N LYS A 47 5.24 -83.71 10.45
CA LYS A 47 5.66 -83.56 9.04
C LYS A 47 7.18 -83.43 9.00
N THR A 48 7.86 -84.52 8.69
CA THR A 48 9.29 -84.53 8.41
C THR A 48 9.50 -83.94 7.01
N PHE A 49 9.79 -82.64 6.95
CA PHE A 49 10.10 -81.98 5.69
C PHE A 49 11.43 -82.51 5.13
N THR A 50 11.46 -82.77 3.83
CA THR A 50 12.73 -83.05 3.14
C THR A 50 13.54 -81.76 3.00
N GLN A 51 14.87 -81.84 3.01
CA GLN A 51 15.75 -80.67 2.91
C GLN A 51 15.39 -79.78 1.69
N ALA A 52 15.00 -80.39 0.57
CA ALA A 52 14.59 -79.71 -0.65
C ALA A 52 13.26 -78.93 -0.52
N GLU A 53 12.33 -79.37 0.33
CA GLU A 53 11.08 -78.63 0.61
C GLU A 53 11.34 -77.42 1.52
N VAL A 54 12.27 -77.56 2.47
CA VAL A 54 12.72 -76.46 3.33
C VAL A 54 13.42 -75.39 2.48
N ASP A 55 14.32 -75.77 1.57
CA ASP A 55 15.02 -74.83 0.68
C ASP A 55 14.03 -74.06 -0.22
N LYS A 56 13.02 -74.76 -0.77
CA LYS A 56 11.94 -74.10 -1.53
C LYS A 56 11.13 -73.13 -0.68
N MET A 57 10.86 -73.48 0.57
CA MET A 57 10.13 -72.61 1.50
C MET A 57 10.96 -71.37 1.87
N VAL A 58 12.26 -71.54 2.10
CA VAL A 58 13.21 -70.45 2.39
C VAL A 58 13.35 -69.53 1.19
N GLN A 59 13.55 -70.05 -0.03
CA GLN A 59 13.60 -69.23 -1.24
C GLN A 59 12.30 -68.46 -1.47
N LYS A 60 11.13 -69.09 -1.28
CA LYS A 60 9.84 -68.42 -1.41
C LYS A 60 9.65 -67.33 -0.35
N ARG A 61 10.18 -67.54 0.87
CA ARG A 61 10.14 -66.55 1.95
C ARG A 61 11.11 -65.40 1.68
N MET A 62 12.30 -65.67 1.15
CA MET A 62 13.27 -64.65 0.77
C MET A 62 12.78 -63.81 -0.41
N ALA A 63 12.22 -64.43 -1.45
CA ALA A 63 11.63 -63.70 -2.57
C ALA A 63 10.46 -62.80 -2.13
N ARG A 64 9.68 -63.22 -1.13
CA ARG A 64 8.63 -62.37 -0.53
C ARG A 64 9.24 -61.22 0.25
N TYR A 65 10.24 -61.51 1.08
CA TYR A 65 10.96 -60.51 1.86
C TYR A 65 11.62 -59.46 0.97
N ASP A 66 12.35 -59.87 -0.07
CA ASP A 66 12.99 -58.97 -1.02
C ASP A 66 11.97 -58.08 -1.72
N ARG A 67 10.84 -58.66 -2.18
CA ARG A 67 9.78 -57.89 -2.84
C ARG A 67 9.13 -56.87 -1.91
N ASP A 68 8.86 -57.26 -0.67
CA ASP A 68 8.20 -56.37 0.30
C ASP A 68 9.19 -55.29 0.78
N HIS A 69 10.46 -55.64 1.00
CA HIS A 69 11.54 -54.70 1.32
C HIS A 69 11.82 -53.72 0.16
N GLN A 70 11.77 -54.18 -1.09
CA GLN A 70 12.00 -53.32 -2.25
C GLN A 70 10.86 -52.30 -2.41
N LYS A 71 9.61 -52.71 -2.14
CA LYS A 71 8.45 -51.80 -2.06
C LYS A 71 8.58 -50.78 -0.94
N GLU A 72 9.01 -51.19 0.25
CA GLU A 72 9.25 -50.29 1.39
C GLU A 72 10.34 -49.24 1.09
N VAL A 73 11.42 -49.67 0.44
CA VAL A 73 12.50 -48.76 0.04
C VAL A 73 12.02 -47.79 -1.05
N GLU A 74 11.19 -48.25 -1.98
CA GLU A 74 10.67 -47.43 -3.07
C GLU A 74 9.60 -46.44 -2.57
N SER A 75 8.73 -46.85 -1.65
CA SER A 75 7.78 -45.95 -0.99
C SER A 75 8.53 -44.90 -0.16
N ALA A 76 9.49 -45.30 0.66
CA ALA A 76 10.31 -44.38 1.46
C ALA A 76 11.09 -43.38 0.59
N LYS A 77 11.64 -43.83 -0.54
CA LYS A 77 12.28 -42.94 -1.52
C LYS A 77 11.28 -41.99 -2.17
N SER A 78 10.09 -42.48 -2.54
CA SER A 78 9.05 -41.64 -3.16
C SER A 78 8.52 -40.57 -2.20
N GLU A 79 8.35 -40.91 -0.91
CA GLU A 79 7.93 -39.97 0.12
C GLU A 79 9.02 -38.97 0.45
N ALA A 80 10.26 -39.41 0.64
CA ALA A 80 11.39 -38.52 0.88
C ALA A 80 11.64 -37.58 -0.30
N THR A 81 11.55 -38.07 -1.54
CA THR A 81 11.70 -37.24 -2.73
C THR A 81 10.52 -36.28 -2.91
N LYS A 82 9.28 -36.70 -2.61
CA LYS A 82 8.10 -35.82 -2.62
C LYS A 82 8.20 -34.73 -1.56
N LEU A 83 8.63 -35.06 -0.34
CA LEU A 83 8.86 -34.10 0.75
C LEU A 83 10.00 -33.13 0.41
N ALA A 84 11.12 -33.63 -0.11
CA ALA A 84 12.24 -32.79 -0.52
C ALA A 84 11.89 -31.90 -1.72
N LYS A 85 11.10 -32.41 -2.67
CA LYS A 85 10.62 -31.66 -3.83
C LYS A 85 9.62 -30.58 -3.41
N MET A 86 8.64 -30.90 -2.57
CA MET A 86 7.73 -29.92 -1.96
C MET A 86 8.49 -28.79 -1.26
N ASN A 87 9.50 -29.12 -0.44
CA ASN A 87 10.28 -28.11 0.27
C ASN A 87 11.12 -27.22 -0.68
N LYS A 88 11.67 -27.80 -1.75
CA LYS A 88 12.42 -27.05 -2.77
C LYS A 88 11.51 -26.18 -3.63
N ASP A 89 10.36 -26.70 -4.03
CA ASP A 89 9.40 -25.99 -4.88
C ASP A 89 8.77 -24.83 -4.09
N GLN A 90 8.36 -25.04 -2.83
CA GLN A 90 7.89 -23.96 -1.94
C GLN A 90 8.93 -22.85 -1.74
N LYS A 91 10.21 -23.21 -1.57
CA LYS A 91 11.29 -22.22 -1.47
C LYS A 91 11.47 -21.44 -2.77
N LYS A 92 11.45 -22.12 -3.91
CA LYS A 92 11.54 -21.47 -5.23
C LYS A 92 10.34 -20.57 -5.49
N ASP A 93 9.14 -20.99 -5.14
CA ASP A 93 7.93 -20.20 -5.30
C ASP A 93 7.97 -18.96 -4.41
N TYR A 94 8.47 -19.08 -3.17
CA TYR A 94 8.69 -17.94 -2.28
C TYR A 94 9.76 -16.99 -2.82
N GLU A 95 10.88 -17.50 -3.33
CA GLU A 95 11.93 -16.70 -3.96
C GLU A 95 11.43 -15.99 -5.22
N LEU A 96 10.64 -16.68 -6.04
CA LEU A 96 10.00 -16.11 -7.24
C LEU A 96 8.97 -15.04 -6.86
N GLN A 97 8.12 -15.31 -5.87
CA GLN A 97 7.14 -14.34 -5.38
C GLN A 97 7.83 -13.10 -4.81
N GLN A 98 8.90 -13.29 -4.04
CA GLN A 98 9.69 -12.17 -3.51
C GLN A 98 10.38 -11.39 -4.62
N ALA A 99 10.91 -12.07 -5.65
CA ALA A 99 11.51 -11.43 -6.81
C ALA A 99 10.47 -10.64 -7.63
N GLN A 100 9.28 -11.21 -7.83
CA GLN A 100 8.17 -10.54 -8.51
C GLN A 100 7.69 -9.32 -7.72
N GLN A 101 7.56 -9.44 -6.40
CA GLN A 101 7.16 -8.32 -5.55
C GLN A 101 8.20 -7.19 -5.60
N LYS A 102 9.50 -7.51 -5.53
CA LYS A 102 10.57 -6.52 -5.70
C LYS A 102 10.54 -5.86 -7.09
N ALA A 103 10.25 -6.63 -8.14
CA ALA A 103 10.12 -6.09 -9.50
C ALA A 103 8.93 -5.14 -9.60
N GLN A 104 7.76 -5.52 -9.06
CA GLN A 104 6.56 -4.68 -9.02
C GLN A 104 6.79 -3.41 -8.19
N ASP A 105 7.44 -3.52 -7.04
CA ASP A 105 7.77 -2.37 -6.21
C ASP A 105 8.72 -1.42 -6.93
N ALA A 106 9.73 -1.95 -7.63
CA ALA A 106 10.66 -1.14 -8.42
C ALA A 106 9.95 -0.45 -9.61
N GLU A 107 9.07 -1.17 -10.32
CA GLU A 107 8.26 -0.62 -11.40
C GLU A 107 7.31 0.47 -10.89
N ALA A 108 6.65 0.24 -9.75
CA ALA A 108 5.77 1.22 -9.12
C ALA A 108 6.54 2.47 -8.66
N GLN A 109 7.75 2.31 -8.12
CA GLN A 109 8.62 3.43 -7.77
C GLN A 109 9.03 4.22 -9.01
N LEU A 110 9.44 3.56 -10.10
CA LEU A 110 9.79 4.23 -11.36
C LEU A 110 8.59 4.98 -11.96
N ALA A 111 7.40 4.36 -11.97
CA ALA A 111 6.17 5.00 -12.42
C ALA A 111 5.88 6.25 -11.59
N ARG A 112 6.02 6.17 -10.26
CA ARG A 112 5.89 7.33 -9.37
C ARG A 112 6.89 8.43 -9.70
N TYR A 113 8.18 8.12 -9.90
CA TYR A 113 9.17 9.13 -10.28
C TYR A 113 8.83 9.81 -11.61
N GLN A 114 8.39 9.06 -12.61
CA GLN A 114 7.96 9.62 -13.89
C GLN A 114 6.76 10.54 -13.71
N LEU A 115 5.76 10.13 -12.92
CA LEU A 115 4.61 10.97 -12.60
C LEU A 115 5.03 12.24 -11.86
N ARG A 116 5.93 12.15 -10.87
CA ARG A 116 6.51 13.31 -10.18
C ARG A 116 7.13 14.30 -11.16
N ASP A 117 7.91 13.81 -12.12
CA ASP A 117 8.54 14.66 -13.13
C ASP A 117 7.52 15.30 -14.08
N THR A 118 6.46 14.59 -14.46
CA THR A 118 5.38 15.18 -15.27
C THR A 118 4.65 16.28 -14.51
N VAL A 119 4.27 16.04 -13.26
CA VAL A 119 3.60 17.02 -12.40
C VAL A 119 4.48 18.23 -12.15
N ARG A 120 5.77 18.00 -11.87
CA ARG A 120 6.76 19.07 -11.71
C ARG A 120 6.80 19.97 -12.95
N LYS A 121 6.88 19.39 -14.15
CA LYS A 121 6.85 20.16 -15.40
C LYS A 121 5.55 20.94 -15.54
N GLN A 122 4.39 20.32 -15.30
CA GLN A 122 3.10 20.98 -15.38
C GLN A 122 2.98 22.17 -14.42
N LEU A 123 3.45 22.03 -13.19
CA LEU A 123 3.44 23.10 -12.18
C LEU A 123 4.38 24.25 -12.57
N VAL A 124 5.58 23.92 -13.07
CA VAL A 124 6.56 24.90 -13.58
C VAL A 124 6.02 25.65 -14.78
N ASP A 125 5.36 24.96 -15.71
CA ASP A 125 4.70 25.57 -16.87
C ASP A 125 3.55 26.52 -16.43
N GLY A 126 2.85 26.18 -15.33
CA GLY A 126 1.90 27.07 -14.65
C GLY A 126 2.54 28.24 -13.88
N GLY A 127 3.86 28.41 -13.96
CA GLY A 127 4.60 29.48 -13.31
C GLY A 127 4.72 29.30 -11.80
N PHE A 128 4.63 28.07 -11.29
CA PHE A 128 4.88 27.71 -9.91
C PHE A 128 6.14 26.84 -9.81
N THR A 129 7.03 27.14 -8.88
CA THR A 129 8.23 26.32 -8.65
C THR A 129 8.00 25.46 -7.41
N PRO A 130 7.42 24.26 -7.55
CA PRO A 130 7.12 23.40 -6.41
C PRO A 130 8.39 22.84 -5.76
N GLU A 131 8.38 22.67 -4.44
CA GLU A 131 9.38 21.87 -3.73
C GLU A 131 9.07 20.37 -3.88
N GLU A 132 10.05 19.49 -3.63
CA GLU A 132 9.84 18.05 -3.73
C GLU A 132 8.74 17.53 -2.80
N SER A 133 8.58 18.16 -1.63
CA SER A 133 7.51 17.86 -0.66
C SER A 133 6.12 18.15 -1.20
N ASP A 134 5.97 19.21 -1.99
CA ASP A 134 4.68 19.60 -2.56
C ASP A 134 4.27 18.62 -3.66
N ILE A 135 5.25 18.16 -4.44
CA ILE A 135 5.05 17.16 -5.50
C ILE A 135 4.65 15.81 -4.90
N ASP A 136 5.28 15.40 -3.79
CA ASP A 136 4.95 14.16 -3.09
C ASP A 136 3.52 14.15 -2.52
N LEU A 137 2.97 15.32 -2.18
CA LEU A 137 1.59 15.43 -1.71
C LEU A 137 0.56 15.21 -2.82
N VAL A 138 0.95 15.48 -4.07
CA VAL A 138 0.08 15.44 -5.26
C VAL A 138 0.12 14.09 -5.94
N VAL A 139 1.31 13.47 -5.95
CA VAL A 139 1.55 12.24 -6.69
C VAL A 139 0.96 11.05 -5.95
N THR A 140 0.02 10.40 -6.64
CA THR A 140 -0.67 9.21 -6.17
C THR A 140 -0.24 7.99 -6.99
N ALA A 141 -0.76 6.80 -6.66
CA ALA A 141 -0.44 5.58 -7.41
C ALA A 141 -1.02 5.58 -8.84
N ASP A 142 -2.02 6.42 -9.10
CA ASP A 142 -2.69 6.54 -10.40
C ASP A 142 -2.32 7.86 -11.09
N ALA A 143 -2.11 7.79 -12.40
CA ALA A 143 -1.67 8.90 -13.23
C ALA A 143 -2.78 9.96 -13.40
N GLU A 144 -4.02 9.52 -13.57
CA GLU A 144 -5.16 10.41 -13.81
C GLU A 144 -5.48 11.23 -12.56
N THR A 145 -5.52 10.59 -11.39
CA THR A 145 -5.72 11.28 -10.10
C THR A 145 -4.57 12.24 -9.81
N THR A 146 -3.34 11.87 -10.14
CA THR A 146 -2.16 12.73 -9.97
C THR A 146 -2.25 14.00 -10.82
N LYS A 147 -2.72 13.87 -12.07
CA LYS A 147 -2.95 15.03 -12.95
C LYS A 147 -4.06 15.94 -12.43
N GLN A 148 -5.20 15.36 -12.02
CA GLN A 148 -6.31 16.13 -11.43
C GLN A 148 -5.88 16.88 -10.17
N ASN A 149 -5.08 16.24 -9.31
CA ASN A 149 -4.54 16.89 -8.12
C ASN A 149 -3.57 18.03 -8.48
N GLY A 150 -2.74 17.86 -9.51
CA GLY A 150 -1.86 18.90 -10.04
C GLY A 150 -2.64 20.12 -10.56
N ASP A 151 -3.68 19.87 -11.34
CA ASP A 151 -4.57 20.92 -11.86
C ASP A 151 -5.31 21.65 -10.71
N ALA A 152 -5.77 20.91 -9.70
CA ALA A 152 -6.42 21.49 -8.52
C ALA A 152 -5.47 22.37 -7.70
N LEU A 153 -4.19 21.97 -7.56
CA LEU A 153 -3.17 22.80 -6.92
C LEU A 153 -2.90 24.07 -7.71
N LEU A 154 -2.77 23.97 -9.04
CA LEU A 154 -2.59 25.15 -9.90
C LEU A 154 -3.75 26.13 -9.72
N ALA A 155 -4.99 25.65 -9.75
CA ALA A 155 -6.17 26.48 -9.52
C ALA A 155 -6.19 27.12 -8.12
N MET A 156 -5.74 26.40 -7.09
CA MET A 156 -5.61 26.94 -5.73
C MET A 156 -4.58 28.06 -5.67
N VAL A 157 -3.41 27.87 -6.29
CA VAL A 157 -2.34 28.88 -6.33
C VAL A 157 -2.80 30.12 -7.10
N GLU A 158 -3.49 29.96 -8.22
CA GLU A 158 -4.06 31.07 -8.98
C GLU A 158 -5.09 31.85 -8.16
N ARG A 159 -5.95 31.16 -7.40
CA ARG A 159 -6.91 31.81 -6.50
C ARG A 159 -6.19 32.63 -5.44
N ILE A 160 -5.18 32.08 -4.79
CA ILE A 160 -4.38 32.79 -3.78
C ILE A 160 -3.70 34.01 -4.40
N ARG A 161 -3.09 33.86 -5.58
CA ARG A 161 -2.46 34.98 -6.31
C ARG A 161 -3.46 36.08 -6.62
N ASN A 162 -4.67 35.74 -7.04
CA ASN A 162 -5.72 36.71 -7.33
C ASN A 162 -6.25 37.39 -6.07
N ASP A 163 -6.45 36.65 -4.98
CA ASP A 163 -6.86 37.19 -3.69
C ASP A 163 -5.80 38.15 -3.14
N GLU A 164 -4.52 37.79 -3.18
CA GLU A 164 -3.41 38.66 -2.77
C GLU A 164 -3.27 39.89 -3.68
N ARG A 165 -3.46 39.73 -4.99
CA ARG A 165 -3.52 40.86 -5.92
C ARG A 165 -4.67 41.79 -5.58
N GLN A 166 -5.85 41.26 -5.24
CA GLN A 166 -7.00 42.06 -4.85
C GLN A 166 -6.79 42.77 -3.50
N LYS A 167 -6.18 42.10 -2.52
CA LYS A 167 -5.80 42.71 -1.24
C LYS A 167 -4.76 43.81 -1.40
N THR A 168 -3.76 43.61 -2.25
CA THR A 168 -2.73 44.63 -2.54
C THR A 168 -3.31 45.81 -3.33
N LEU A 169 -4.23 45.56 -4.26
CA LEU A 169 -4.93 46.60 -5.02
C LEU A 169 -5.95 47.38 -4.17
N SER A 170 -6.58 46.72 -3.19
CA SER A 170 -7.45 47.36 -2.19
C SER A 170 -6.70 47.94 -0.99
N GLY A 171 -5.40 47.66 -0.89
CA GLY A 171 -4.51 48.32 0.04
C GLY A 171 -4.53 49.82 -0.22
N SER A 172 -4.74 50.61 0.83
CA SER A 172 -4.85 52.06 0.75
C SER A 172 -3.69 52.62 -0.08
N THR A 173 -3.96 53.10 -1.29
CA THR A 173 -2.98 53.86 -2.07
C THR A 173 -2.44 54.92 -1.13
N PRO A 174 -1.11 55.05 -0.96
CA PRO A 174 -0.54 56.07 -0.10
C PRO A 174 -1.17 57.40 -0.50
N LYS A 175 -2.07 57.92 0.34
CA LYS A 175 -2.54 59.28 0.17
C LYS A 175 -1.28 60.08 0.36
N VAL A 176 -0.76 60.63 -0.73
CA VAL A 176 0.16 61.74 -0.65
C VAL A 176 -0.64 62.84 0.05
N SER A 177 -0.61 62.83 1.39
CA SER A 177 -0.76 64.05 2.19
C SER A 177 0.52 64.86 1.98
N GLY A 178 0.85 65.12 0.72
CA GLY A 178 1.47 66.36 0.37
C GLY A 178 0.41 67.37 0.74
N THR A 179 0.59 68.02 1.87
CA THR A 179 0.01 69.34 2.09
C THR A 179 0.13 70.04 0.75
N GLN A 180 -1.00 70.35 0.09
CA GLN A 180 -0.92 71.25 -1.04
C GLN A 180 -0.37 72.54 -0.46
N VAL A 181 0.94 72.75 -0.61
CA VAL A 181 1.58 74.00 -0.31
C VAL A 181 1.01 74.94 -1.36
N LYS A 182 -0.15 75.52 -1.04
CA LYS A 182 -0.78 76.54 -1.84
C LYS A 182 0.30 77.60 -2.00
N ALA A 183 0.73 77.83 -3.24
CA ALA A 183 1.78 78.80 -3.51
C ALA A 183 1.36 80.13 -2.86
N PRO A 184 2.23 80.74 -2.04
CA PRO A 184 1.86 81.93 -1.28
C PRO A 184 1.50 83.03 -2.28
N ASN A 185 0.39 83.72 -2.08
CA ASN A 185 0.09 84.88 -2.91
C ASN A 185 0.98 86.08 -2.52
N ALA A 186 0.97 87.15 -3.32
CA ALA A 186 1.80 88.33 -3.07
C ALA A 186 1.60 88.95 -1.67
N GLN A 187 0.37 88.94 -1.13
CA GLN A 187 0.09 89.49 0.20
C GLN A 187 0.58 88.58 1.34
N GLU A 188 0.54 87.27 1.15
CA GLU A 188 1.10 86.28 2.08
C GLU A 188 2.62 86.34 2.07
N PHE A 189 3.23 86.53 0.89
CA PHE A 189 4.67 86.71 0.74
C PHE A 189 5.20 87.93 1.49
N MET A 190 4.45 89.05 1.52
CA MET A 190 4.81 90.21 2.34
C MET A 190 4.86 89.90 3.85
N LYS A 191 4.03 88.95 4.31
CA LYS A 191 4.00 88.53 5.72
C LYS A 191 5.08 87.51 6.08
N TYR A 192 5.80 86.96 5.08
CA TYR A 192 6.85 85.97 5.33
C TYR A 192 8.05 86.62 6.02
N SER A 193 8.58 85.92 7.02
CA SER A 193 9.83 86.31 7.68
C SER A 193 11.02 86.20 6.71
N TYR A 194 12.14 86.86 7.04
CA TYR A 194 13.34 86.80 6.22
C TYR A 194 13.78 85.35 5.92
N ASP A 195 13.79 84.49 6.93
CA ASP A 195 14.19 83.08 6.77
C ASP A 195 13.23 82.30 5.87
N GLN A 196 11.91 82.59 5.94
CA GLN A 196 10.91 81.97 5.08
C GLN A 196 11.08 82.42 3.62
N ARG A 197 11.43 83.68 3.39
CA ARG A 197 11.73 84.21 2.05
C ARG A 197 12.99 83.59 1.45
N VAL A 198 14.03 83.38 2.26
CA VAL A 198 15.27 82.72 1.81
C VAL A 198 15.02 81.25 1.47
N LYS A 199 14.25 80.53 2.31
CA LYS A 199 13.84 79.14 2.00
C LYS A 199 13.03 79.08 0.71
N LEU A 200 12.07 79.99 0.51
CA LEU A 200 11.29 80.05 -0.72
C LEU A 200 12.17 80.30 -1.96
N LYS A 201 13.20 81.14 -1.83
CA LYS A 201 14.17 81.40 -2.90
C LYS A 201 15.06 80.19 -3.21
N GLN A 202 15.42 79.40 -2.19
CA GLN A 202 16.23 78.19 -2.35
C GLN A 202 15.42 77.03 -2.96
N ASP A 203 14.20 76.82 -2.45
CA ASP A 203 13.35 75.71 -2.87
C ASP A 203 12.64 76.00 -4.21
N ASN A 204 12.23 77.25 -4.45
CA ASN A 204 11.47 77.68 -5.63
C ASN A 204 11.88 79.09 -6.11
N PRO A 205 13.05 79.25 -6.76
CA PRO A 205 13.59 80.57 -7.15
C PRO A 205 12.70 81.34 -8.15
N ALA A 206 12.03 80.62 -9.06
CA ALA A 206 11.12 81.23 -10.04
C ALA A 206 9.90 81.88 -9.36
N LEU A 207 9.27 81.16 -8.43
CA LEU A 207 8.11 81.66 -7.68
C LEU A 207 8.49 82.88 -6.82
N TYR A 208 9.65 82.83 -6.15
CA TYR A 208 10.15 83.96 -5.38
C TYR A 208 10.28 85.22 -6.23
N SER A 209 10.88 85.12 -7.42
CA SER A 209 11.06 86.27 -8.31
C SER A 209 9.71 86.86 -8.78
N GLN A 210 8.73 86.01 -9.08
CA GLN A 210 7.40 86.42 -9.49
C GLN A 210 6.65 87.13 -8.35
N LEU A 211 6.75 86.62 -7.13
CA LEU A 211 6.11 87.25 -5.97
C LEU A 211 6.76 88.58 -5.62
N VAL A 212 8.09 88.68 -5.70
CA VAL A 212 8.80 89.96 -5.50
C VAL A 212 8.35 90.99 -6.54
N GLN A 213 8.27 90.62 -7.83
CA GLN A 213 7.81 91.50 -8.90
C GLN A 213 6.35 91.96 -8.74
N GLN A 214 5.49 91.13 -8.15
CA GLN A 214 4.10 91.49 -7.86
C GLN A 214 3.94 92.37 -6.61
N THR A 215 4.95 92.43 -5.75
CA THR A 215 4.94 93.24 -4.51
C THR A 215 5.67 94.57 -4.60
N LEU A 216 6.35 94.83 -5.71
CA LEU A 216 6.99 96.10 -6.06
C LEU A 216 5.98 97.07 -6.68
#